data_AF-A0A7V5H3W3-F1
#
_entry.id   AF-A0A7V5H3W3-F1
#
_cell.length_a   1.000
_cell.length_b   1.000
_cell.length_c   1.000
_cell.angle_alpha   90.00
_cell.angle_beta   90.00
_cell.angle_gamma   90.00
#
_symmetry.space_group_name_H-M   'P 1'
#
loop_
_entity.id
_entity.type
_entity.pdbx_description
1 polymer ?
#
loop_
_entity_poly.entity_id
_entity_poly.type
_entity_poly.pdbx_seq_one_letter_code
_entity_poly.pdbx_strand_id
1 'polypeptide(L)'
;MLSKTYQGAKGMLKTILFILILLLTVQAYDFKITVKWDEMAMNGEAEAILQYYHNGKVEAIRGNLDKPSSDGNVTVNRTLTGNSQEFIINNAQGCLFNIWVINDLMDEEFAEEEDFYALSNAKIEVWVEDRLNHGTYTIHLKEGQKGLVYRPGVIADGHFYEVNELYQKKRLYLVHLVDAVTGKPLEGVGVTIKNRKTGETAVMGQTDAEGVFINEIEYGQYDVLFSKNGYLEAKHQFEMNITELPVSMHFALTPVVKEFRIVLTWGAFPPDLDAHLSGPRPEGGAFHIWWRNKTPIGGRNFLDRDDQHSYGPETITIYKPAPGIYTYAVHNYSGRHHKNSRDLSFSSAHVDVYADGRLVASFDVPPGEKGNVWKVFQIDQNNQVIPINQFYNQSHSDMVLNP
;
A
#
# COMPACT_ATOMS: atom_id res chain seq x y z
N MET A 1 48.47 64.74 30.96
CA MET A 1 48.20 63.36 31.42
C MET A 1 46.70 63.06 31.28
N LEU A 2 46.06 63.31 30.13
CA LEU A 2 45.88 62.39 28.99
C LEU A 2 46.73 61.11 28.99
N SER A 3 46.12 59.98 29.35
CA SER A 3 46.10 58.72 28.58
C SER A 3 45.72 57.53 29.49
N LYS A 4 44.91 56.60 28.95
CA LYS A 4 44.52 55.30 29.51
C LYS A 4 43.54 55.40 30.69
N THR A 5 42.24 55.23 30.47
CA THR A 5 41.63 53.89 30.37
C THR A 5 40.35 53.90 29.51
N TYR A 6 40.47 54.26 28.24
CA TYR A 6 39.46 54.00 27.21
C TYR A 6 39.71 52.62 26.58
N GLN A 7 39.69 51.55 27.38
CA GLN A 7 39.82 50.16 26.90
C GLN A 7 38.91 49.17 27.68
N GLY A 8 37.82 49.66 28.28
CA GLY A 8 36.85 48.82 29.01
C GLY A 8 35.55 48.49 28.26
N ALA A 9 35.25 49.17 27.14
CA ALA A 9 33.90 49.12 26.53
C ALA A 9 33.86 48.59 25.09
N LYS A 10 34.97 48.10 24.52
CA LYS A 10 35.02 47.49 23.17
C LYS A 10 35.28 45.97 23.17
N GLY A 11 35.57 45.37 24.33
CA GLY A 11 35.74 43.93 24.50
C GLY A 11 34.46 43.19 24.95
N MET A 12 33.44 43.91 25.40
CA MET A 12 32.18 43.33 25.92
C MET A 12 30.99 43.53 24.97
N LEU A 13 31.27 43.86 23.70
CA LEU A 13 30.29 43.85 22.60
C LEU A 13 30.65 42.88 21.48
N LYS A 14 31.82 42.21 21.58
CA LYS A 14 32.25 41.14 20.65
C LYS A 14 32.13 39.73 21.23
N THR A 15 31.79 39.59 22.52
CA THR A 15 31.41 38.31 23.13
C THR A 15 29.89 38.11 23.21
N ILE A 16 29.11 39.09 22.72
CA ILE A 16 27.63 39.00 22.61
C ILE A 16 27.20 38.80 21.14
N LEU A 17 28.16 38.70 20.20
CA LEU A 17 27.90 38.41 18.78
C LEU A 17 28.50 37.08 18.32
N PHE A 18 28.88 36.21 19.27
CA PHE A 18 29.45 34.89 19.02
C PHE A 18 29.15 33.90 20.16
N ILE A 19 28.01 34.08 20.83
CA ILE A 19 27.34 32.99 21.53
C ILE A 19 26.09 32.75 20.69
N LEU A 20 26.24 31.78 19.78
CA LEU A 20 25.19 31.00 19.14
C LEU A 20 23.80 31.56 19.48
N ILE A 21 23.16 32.32 18.59
CA ILE A 21 22.24 31.67 17.65
C ILE A 21 22.41 30.15 17.72
N LEU A 22 21.91 29.57 18.81
CA LEU A 22 21.30 28.27 18.78
C LEU A 22 20.06 28.50 17.91
N LEU A 23 20.30 28.64 16.60
CA LEU A 23 19.54 27.90 15.63
C LEU A 23 19.68 26.46 16.14
N LEU A 24 18.84 26.10 17.13
CA LEU A 24 18.01 24.94 16.95
C LEU A 24 17.43 25.17 15.57
N THR A 25 18.15 24.71 14.55
CA THR A 25 17.48 24.03 13.47
C THR A 25 16.68 22.99 14.23
N VAL A 26 15.46 23.35 14.65
CA VAL A 26 14.37 22.40 14.73
C VAL A 26 14.50 21.76 13.37
N GLN A 27 15.09 20.57 13.32
CA GLN A 27 15.18 19.82 12.09
C GLN A 27 13.73 19.78 11.65
N ALA A 28 13.42 20.48 10.56
CA ALA A 28 12.06 20.56 10.08
C ALA A 28 11.72 19.12 9.73
N TYR A 29 10.88 18.48 10.54
CA TYR A 29 10.36 17.17 10.25
C TYR A 29 9.23 17.33 9.26
N ASP A 30 9.11 16.37 8.35
CA ASP A 30 7.98 16.32 7.43
C ASP A 30 6.74 15.81 8.17
N PHE A 31 6.91 14.75 8.97
CA PHE A 31 5.84 14.14 9.74
C PHE A 31 6.21 13.88 11.19
N LYS A 32 5.24 14.05 12.06
CA LYS A 32 5.28 13.52 13.43
C LYS A 32 4.05 12.67 13.66
N ILE A 33 4.28 11.44 14.11
CA ILE A 33 3.22 10.48 14.44
C ILE A 33 3.26 10.28 15.94
N THR A 34 2.18 10.57 16.64
CA THR A 34 2.02 10.29 18.07
C THR A 34 0.91 9.27 18.24
N VAL A 35 1.24 8.11 18.78
CA VAL A 35 0.27 7.08 19.15
C VAL A 35 0.03 7.17 20.65
N LYS A 36 -1.23 7.15 21.07
CA LYS A 36 -1.69 7.21 22.46
C LYS A 36 -2.74 6.15 22.74
N TRP A 37 -2.82 5.70 23.97
CA TRP A 37 -3.83 4.76 24.43
C TRP A 37 -4.15 4.98 25.92
N ASP A 38 -5.35 4.57 26.31
CA ASP A 38 -5.73 4.38 27.72
C ASP A 38 -5.06 3.11 28.26
N GLU A 39 -5.01 2.95 29.59
CA GLU A 39 -4.46 1.74 30.22
C GLU A 39 -5.16 0.47 29.67
N MET A 40 -4.34 -0.51 29.29
CA MET A 40 -4.82 -1.81 28.84
C MET A 40 -5.04 -2.76 30.03
N ALA A 41 -5.90 -3.76 29.85
CA ALA A 41 -6.06 -4.83 30.84
C ALA A 41 -4.72 -5.53 31.13
N MET A 42 -4.61 -6.25 32.25
CA MET A 42 -3.35 -6.76 32.81
C MET A 42 -2.42 -7.53 31.85
N ASN A 43 -2.96 -8.09 30.76
CA ASN A 43 -2.20 -8.89 29.77
C ASN A 43 -1.92 -8.11 28.46
N GLY A 44 -2.22 -6.81 28.39
CA GLY A 44 -2.11 -6.01 27.18
C GLY A 44 -1.08 -4.88 27.29
N GLU A 45 -0.29 -4.70 26.24
CA GLU A 45 0.54 -3.52 26.06
C GLU A 45 0.52 -3.12 24.58
N ALA A 46 0.06 -1.90 24.29
CA ALA A 46 0.07 -1.39 22.93
C ALA A 46 1.49 -0.97 22.56
N GLU A 47 1.90 -1.34 21.36
CA GLU A 47 3.16 -0.90 20.77
C GLU A 47 2.90 -0.38 19.37
N ALA A 48 3.36 0.83 19.09
CA ALA A 48 3.38 1.38 17.76
C ALA A 48 4.62 0.90 16.99
N ILE A 49 4.44 0.56 15.72
CA ILE A 49 5.52 0.16 14.81
C ILE A 49 5.41 0.98 13.53
N LEU A 50 6.50 1.62 13.13
CA LEU A 50 6.62 2.27 11.83
C LEU A 50 7.42 1.38 10.88
N GLN A 51 6.75 0.81 9.89
CA GLN A 51 7.38 0.00 8.86
C GLN A 51 7.83 0.90 7.70
N TYR A 52 9.12 1.14 7.61
CA TYR A 52 9.76 2.10 6.71
C TYR A 52 10.42 1.39 5.52
N TYR A 53 9.93 1.67 4.33
CA TYR A 53 10.46 1.19 3.06
C TYR A 53 11.31 2.28 2.41
N HIS A 54 12.60 1.98 2.22
CA HIS A 54 13.54 2.86 1.52
C HIS A 54 14.61 2.05 0.80
N ASN A 55 15.03 2.51 -0.38
CA ASN A 55 16.13 1.92 -1.14
C ASN A 55 16.03 0.38 -1.32
N GLY A 56 14.81 -0.13 -1.52
CA GLY A 56 14.55 -1.57 -1.69
C GLY A 56 14.67 -2.40 -0.41
N LYS A 57 14.76 -1.76 0.76
CA LYS A 57 14.79 -2.40 2.09
C LYS A 57 13.55 -2.01 2.88
N VAL A 58 13.23 -2.83 3.86
CA VAL A 58 12.20 -2.57 4.86
C VAL A 58 12.81 -2.63 6.25
N GLU A 59 12.52 -1.64 7.08
CA GLU A 59 12.87 -1.58 8.49
C GLU A 59 11.60 -1.44 9.32
N ALA A 60 11.50 -2.15 10.45
CA ALA A 60 10.45 -1.92 11.44
C ALA A 60 11.04 -1.14 12.61
N ILE A 61 10.66 0.13 12.74
CA ILE A 61 11.04 0.99 13.84
C ILE A 61 9.98 0.84 14.92
N ARG A 62 10.36 0.30 16.08
CA ARG A 62 9.47 0.00 17.19
C ARG A 62 9.42 1.17 18.18
N GLY A 63 8.23 1.63 18.52
CA GLY A 63 8.02 2.81 19.38
C GLY A 63 8.38 2.55 20.85
N ASN A 64 8.39 1.29 21.28
CA ASN A 64 8.91 0.89 22.59
C ASN A 64 10.44 0.77 22.60
N LEU A 65 11.16 1.00 21.50
CA LEU A 65 12.61 1.00 21.46
C LEU A 65 13.14 2.42 21.19
N ASP A 66 14.18 2.84 21.91
CA ASP A 66 14.87 4.11 21.65
C ASP A 66 15.86 3.98 20.46
N LYS A 67 15.47 3.24 19.42
CA LYS A 67 16.31 2.92 18.26
C LYS A 67 15.78 3.61 17.00
N PRO A 68 16.50 4.60 16.43
CA PRO A 68 16.11 5.24 15.17
C PRO A 68 16.28 4.29 13.97
N SER A 69 15.79 4.72 12.80
CA SER A 69 16.09 4.03 11.54
C SER A 69 17.59 4.04 11.24
N SER A 70 18.06 3.06 10.47
CA SER A 70 19.49 2.88 10.19
C SER A 70 20.14 4.06 9.45
N ASP A 71 19.35 4.82 8.69
CA ASP A 71 19.74 6.02 7.97
C ASP A 71 19.52 7.33 8.76
N GLY A 72 18.94 7.25 9.96
CA GLY A 72 18.60 8.40 10.80
C GLY A 72 17.41 9.24 10.30
N ASN A 73 16.67 8.78 9.28
CA ASN A 73 15.50 9.48 8.76
C ASN A 73 14.34 9.50 9.77
N VAL A 74 14.18 8.41 10.53
CA VAL A 74 13.16 8.24 11.57
C VAL A 74 13.82 8.24 12.94
N THR A 75 13.32 9.06 13.86
CA THR A 75 13.67 8.98 15.29
C THR A 75 12.45 8.62 16.13
N VAL A 76 12.68 7.92 17.25
CA VAL A 76 11.65 7.55 18.21
C VAL A 76 11.82 8.38 19.47
N ASN A 77 10.73 8.96 19.96
CA ASN A 77 10.68 9.63 21.26
C ASN A 77 9.69 8.90 22.15
N ARG A 78 10.15 8.46 23.33
CA ARG A 78 9.26 7.98 24.40
C ARG A 78 8.70 9.14 25.19
N THR A 79 7.40 9.12 25.45
CA THR A 79 6.78 10.04 26.40
C THR A 79 6.99 9.54 27.83
N LEU A 80 7.06 10.46 28.80
CA LEU A 80 7.28 10.11 30.22
C LEU A 80 6.14 9.30 30.84
N THR A 81 4.95 9.29 30.22
CA THR A 81 3.72 8.71 30.78
C THR A 81 3.48 7.25 30.39
N GLY A 82 4.39 6.61 29.65
CA GLY A 82 4.30 5.19 29.26
C GLY A 82 3.27 4.86 28.18
N ASN A 83 2.11 5.53 28.18
CA ASN A 83 0.98 5.26 27.28
C ASN A 83 1.01 6.09 25.99
N SER A 84 2.20 6.50 25.54
CA SER A 84 2.35 7.17 24.25
C SER A 84 3.75 7.03 23.68
N GLN A 85 3.79 6.81 22.37
CA GLN A 85 4.99 6.65 21.56
C GLN A 85 4.94 7.62 20.40
N GLU A 86 6.09 8.19 20.05
CA GLU A 86 6.20 9.20 18.98
C GLU A 86 7.29 8.82 17.98
N PHE A 87 6.99 8.99 16.69
CA PHE A 87 7.94 8.91 15.59
C PHE A 87 8.07 10.28 14.93
N ILE A 88 9.30 10.69 14.63
CA ILE A 88 9.61 11.87 13.83
C ILE A 88 10.23 11.40 12.52
N ILE A 89 9.62 11.78 11.40
CA ILE A 89 10.13 11.50 10.04
C ILE A 89 10.69 12.80 9.48
N ASN A 90 12.01 12.82 9.24
CA ASN A 90 12.70 14.01 8.76
C ASN A 90 12.52 14.24 7.25
N ASN A 91 12.39 13.18 6.47
CA ASN A 91 12.16 13.23 5.03
C ASN A 91 11.21 12.11 4.59
N ALA A 92 10.00 12.47 4.18
CA ALA A 92 8.99 11.53 3.71
C ALA A 92 8.93 11.41 2.18
N GLN A 93 9.54 12.34 1.45
CA GLN A 93 9.53 12.31 -0.02
C GLN A 93 10.31 11.11 -0.54
N GLY A 94 9.69 10.34 -1.43
CA GLY A 94 10.28 9.15 -2.04
C GLY A 94 10.29 7.92 -1.14
N CYS A 95 9.63 7.97 0.01
CA CYS A 95 9.57 6.90 0.99
C CYS A 95 8.15 6.36 1.15
N LEU A 96 8.03 5.15 1.70
CA LEU A 96 6.75 4.55 2.10
C LEU A 96 6.84 4.13 3.57
N PHE A 97 5.86 4.52 4.36
CA PHE A 97 5.74 4.17 5.77
C PHE A 97 4.37 3.59 6.05
N ASN A 98 4.31 2.40 6.64
CA ASN A 98 3.07 1.87 7.23
C ASN A 98 3.11 2.10 8.74
N ILE A 99 2.02 2.64 9.27
CA ILE A 99 1.84 2.84 10.71
C ILE A 99 1.05 1.66 11.23
N TRP A 100 1.55 1.01 12.28
CA TRP A 100 0.93 -0.13 12.94
C TRP A 100 0.86 0.11 14.44
N VAL A 101 -0.16 -0.46 15.08
CA VAL A 101 -0.30 -0.57 16.53
C VAL A 101 -0.63 -2.02 16.85
N ILE A 102 0.22 -2.69 17.62
CA ILE A 102 0.06 -4.09 18.01
C ILE A 102 -0.21 -4.20 19.50
N ASN A 103 -0.83 -5.30 19.94
CA ASN A 103 -0.76 -5.73 21.33
C ASN A 103 0.49 -6.60 21.51
N ASP A 104 1.58 -6.03 22.03
CA ASP A 104 2.91 -6.67 22.05
C ASP A 104 2.97 -7.85 23.05
N LEU A 105 2.37 -7.71 24.23
CA LEU A 105 2.44 -8.71 25.31
C LEU A 105 1.43 -9.87 25.20
N MET A 106 0.53 -9.85 24.22
CA MET A 106 -0.46 -10.90 24.09
C MET A 106 0.15 -12.21 23.59
N ASP A 107 0.07 -13.26 24.41
CA ASP A 107 0.29 -14.64 23.98
C ASP A 107 -1.02 -15.22 23.46
N GLU A 108 -1.12 -15.37 22.14
CA GLU A 108 -2.33 -15.82 21.46
C GLU A 108 -2.75 -17.25 21.82
N GLU A 109 -1.83 -18.08 22.35
CA GLU A 109 -2.14 -19.45 22.75
C GLU A 109 -2.91 -19.52 24.08
N PHE A 110 -2.79 -18.49 24.91
CA PHE A 110 -3.44 -18.40 26.22
C PHE A 110 -4.51 -17.30 26.31
N ALA A 111 -4.76 -16.58 25.22
CA ALA A 111 -5.72 -15.48 25.16
C ALA A 111 -7.18 -15.99 25.26
N GLU A 112 -7.98 -15.31 26.09
CA GLU A 112 -9.42 -15.47 26.14
C GLU A 112 -10.13 -14.56 25.13
N GLU A 113 -11.43 -14.76 24.88
CA GLU A 113 -12.17 -13.98 23.88
C GLU A 113 -12.15 -12.46 24.17
N GLU A 114 -12.17 -12.09 25.45
CA GLU A 114 -12.14 -10.69 25.90
C GLU A 114 -10.79 -10.01 25.61
N ASP A 115 -9.68 -10.77 25.59
CA ASP A 115 -8.33 -10.26 25.36
C ASP A 115 -8.17 -9.66 23.94
N PHE A 116 -8.91 -10.19 22.97
CA PHE A 116 -8.92 -9.66 21.59
C PHE A 116 -9.58 -8.27 21.49
N TYR A 117 -10.24 -7.79 22.54
CA TYR A 117 -10.78 -6.42 22.58
C TYR A 117 -9.83 -5.42 23.23
N ALA A 118 -8.67 -5.86 23.75
CA ALA A 118 -7.80 -5.00 24.54
C ALA A 118 -7.38 -3.72 23.79
N LEU A 119 -7.02 -3.82 22.49
CA LEU A 119 -6.68 -2.65 21.69
C LEU A 119 -7.88 -1.71 21.50
N SER A 120 -9.04 -2.23 21.09
CA SER A 120 -10.21 -1.39 20.82
C SER A 120 -10.78 -0.74 22.09
N ASN A 121 -10.66 -1.40 23.25
CA ASN A 121 -11.05 -0.86 24.55
C ASN A 121 -10.06 0.19 25.09
N ALA A 122 -8.80 0.14 24.67
CA ALA A 122 -7.76 1.10 25.06
C ALA A 122 -7.82 2.43 24.31
N LYS A 123 -8.86 2.67 23.50
CA LYS A 123 -9.10 3.92 22.78
C LYS A 123 -7.85 4.43 22.05
N ILE A 124 -7.24 3.56 21.26
CA ILE A 124 -6.06 3.93 20.46
C ILE A 124 -6.36 5.20 19.66
N GLU A 125 -5.54 6.22 19.86
CA GLU A 125 -5.57 7.49 19.13
C GLU A 125 -4.23 7.69 18.44
N VAL A 126 -4.28 7.90 17.12
CA VAL A 126 -3.11 8.13 16.28
C VAL A 126 -3.19 9.54 15.72
N TRP A 127 -2.30 10.40 16.20
CA TRP A 127 -2.18 11.78 15.74
C TRP A 127 -1.04 11.91 14.74
N VAL A 128 -1.34 12.39 13.54
CA VAL A 128 -0.37 12.62 12.46
C VAL A 128 -0.31 14.10 12.15
N GLU A 129 0.81 14.74 12.49
CA GLU A 129 1.13 16.10 12.08
C GLU A 129 1.89 16.04 10.75
N ASP A 130 1.24 16.47 9.66
CA ASP A 130 1.81 16.56 8.32
C ASP A 130 2.23 18.01 8.06
N ARG A 131 3.52 18.30 8.25
CA ARG A 131 4.04 19.65 8.01
C ARG A 131 4.24 19.96 6.55
N LEU A 132 4.50 18.94 5.74
CA LEU A 132 4.77 19.07 4.32
C LEU A 132 3.54 19.61 3.57
N ASN A 133 2.35 19.14 3.95
CA ASN A 133 1.07 19.53 3.35
C ASN A 133 0.19 20.41 4.25
N HIS A 134 0.70 20.83 5.41
CA HIS A 134 -0.04 21.61 6.41
C HIS A 134 -1.32 20.92 6.92
N GLY A 135 -1.25 19.59 7.08
CA GLY A 135 -2.33 18.73 7.54
C GLY A 135 -2.16 18.29 8.99
N THR A 136 -3.28 17.92 9.62
CA THR A 136 -3.27 17.25 10.91
C THR A 136 -4.42 16.26 10.95
N TYR A 137 -4.12 15.02 11.27
CA TYR A 137 -5.07 13.90 11.23
C TYR A 137 -5.12 13.24 12.61
N THR A 138 -6.32 12.86 13.03
CA THR A 138 -6.54 12.07 14.24
C THR A 138 -7.38 10.86 13.86
N ILE A 139 -6.81 9.67 14.04
CA ILE A 139 -7.43 8.40 13.67
C ILE A 139 -7.69 7.62 14.96
N HIS A 140 -8.90 7.06 15.08
CA HIS A 140 -9.32 6.28 16.23
C HIS A 140 -9.62 4.84 15.81
N LEU A 141 -9.14 3.87 16.60
CA LEU A 141 -9.65 2.51 16.51
C LEU A 141 -11.08 2.49 17.06
N LYS A 142 -12.04 1.91 16.33
CA LYS A 142 -13.43 1.83 16.80
C LYS A 142 -13.51 0.85 17.96
N GLU A 143 -14.25 1.24 19.00
CA GLU A 143 -14.47 0.41 20.18
C GLU A 143 -15.24 -0.88 19.85
N GLY A 144 -15.02 -1.92 20.65
CA GLY A 144 -15.77 -3.18 20.55
C GLY A 144 -15.41 -4.04 19.32
N GLN A 145 -14.25 -3.81 18.70
CA GLN A 145 -13.72 -4.65 17.62
C GLN A 145 -12.68 -5.63 18.15
N LYS A 146 -12.71 -6.88 17.68
CA LYS A 146 -11.68 -7.88 17.98
C LYS A 146 -10.45 -7.67 17.09
N GLY A 147 -9.28 -7.51 17.69
CA GLY A 147 -8.01 -7.45 16.97
C GLY A 147 -6.79 -7.22 17.84
N LEU A 148 -5.67 -7.77 17.39
CA LEU A 148 -4.35 -7.63 18.02
C LEU A 148 -3.38 -6.76 17.21
N VAL A 149 -3.72 -6.45 15.94
CA VAL A 149 -2.89 -5.60 15.08
C VAL A 149 -3.77 -4.62 14.33
N TYR A 150 -3.53 -3.33 14.51
CA TYR A 150 -4.26 -2.23 13.89
C TYR A 150 -3.34 -1.43 12.96
N ARG A 151 -3.80 -1.15 11.74
CA ARG A 151 -3.11 -0.32 10.75
C ARG A 151 -3.93 0.96 10.52
N PRO A 152 -3.64 2.05 11.26
CA PRO A 152 -4.37 3.32 11.12
C PRO A 152 -4.17 3.98 9.75
N GLY A 153 -2.96 3.90 9.17
CA GLY A 153 -2.67 4.64 7.94
C GLY A 153 -1.28 4.42 7.38
N VAL A 154 -1.02 5.13 6.29
CA VAL A 154 0.18 5.05 5.47
C VAL A 154 0.67 6.45 5.13
N ILE A 155 1.98 6.66 5.11
CA ILE A 155 2.60 7.84 4.49
C ILE A 155 3.33 7.38 3.24
N ALA A 156 2.92 7.86 2.07
CA ALA A 156 3.53 7.52 0.79
C ALA A 156 3.95 8.81 0.07
N ASP A 157 5.22 8.87 -0.33
CA ASP A 157 5.81 9.99 -1.08
C ASP A 157 5.50 11.39 -0.53
N GLY A 158 5.43 11.51 0.80
CA GLY A 158 5.14 12.78 1.47
C GLY A 158 3.65 13.09 1.67
N HIS A 159 2.74 12.15 1.45
CA HIS A 159 1.31 12.31 1.72
C HIS A 159 0.80 11.24 2.70
N PHE A 160 -0.07 11.64 3.64
CA PHE A 160 -0.75 10.72 4.54
C PHE A 160 -2.07 10.20 3.95
N TYR A 161 -2.33 8.91 4.12
CA TYR A 161 -3.55 8.21 3.75
C TYR A 161 -4.06 7.39 4.94
N GLU A 162 -5.32 7.61 5.31
CA GLU A 162 -6.01 6.83 6.33
C GLU A 162 -6.44 5.47 5.75
N VAL A 163 -6.25 4.38 6.51
CA VAL A 163 -6.51 3.00 6.06
C VAL A 163 -7.50 2.25 6.98
N ASN A 164 -7.30 2.28 8.30
CA ASN A 164 -8.16 1.62 9.30
C ASN A 164 -8.39 0.11 9.12
N GLU A 165 -7.32 -0.68 8.98
CA GLU A 165 -7.44 -2.14 8.99
C GLU A 165 -7.18 -2.70 10.40
N LEU A 166 -7.99 -3.65 10.84
CA LEU A 166 -7.78 -4.36 12.11
C LEU A 166 -7.72 -5.87 11.85
N TYR A 167 -6.71 -6.51 12.41
CA TYR A 167 -6.42 -7.92 12.22
C TYR A 167 -6.52 -8.67 13.54
N GLN A 168 -7.12 -9.85 13.50
CA GLN A 168 -7.39 -10.65 14.70
C GLN A 168 -6.14 -11.16 15.40
N LYS A 169 -5.08 -11.44 14.65
CA LYS A 169 -3.84 -12.03 15.14
C LYS A 169 -2.63 -11.38 14.49
N LYS A 170 -1.48 -11.56 15.12
CA LYS A 170 -0.17 -11.36 14.47
C LYS A 170 0.05 -12.50 13.47
N ARG A 171 1.08 -12.37 12.61
CA ARG A 171 1.53 -13.41 11.67
C ARG A 171 0.42 -14.02 10.80
N LEU A 172 -0.53 -13.20 10.36
CA LEU A 172 -1.61 -13.63 9.49
C LEU A 172 -1.24 -13.52 8.02
N TYR A 173 -1.61 -14.54 7.24
CA TYR A 173 -1.86 -14.41 5.82
C TYR A 173 -3.36 -14.28 5.61
N LEU A 174 -3.78 -13.11 5.14
CA LEU A 174 -5.16 -12.78 4.81
C LEU A 174 -5.25 -12.53 3.31
N VAL A 175 -6.22 -13.17 2.66
CA VAL A 175 -6.50 -12.92 1.26
C VAL A 175 -7.99 -12.70 1.01
N HIS A 176 -8.29 -11.64 0.29
CA HIS A 176 -9.61 -11.37 -0.27
C HIS A 176 -9.62 -11.80 -1.73
N LEU A 177 -10.52 -12.72 -2.09
CA LEU A 177 -10.68 -13.23 -3.45
C LEU A 177 -12.06 -12.86 -4.00
N VAL A 178 -12.05 -12.16 -5.12
CA VAL A 178 -13.25 -11.76 -5.84
C VAL A 178 -13.23 -12.29 -7.28
N ASP A 179 -14.39 -12.34 -7.91
CA ASP A 179 -14.51 -12.65 -9.33
C ASP A 179 -14.01 -11.45 -10.15
N ALA A 180 -13.06 -11.65 -11.07
CA ALA A 180 -12.48 -10.53 -11.82
C ALA A 180 -13.49 -9.75 -12.68
N VAL A 181 -14.60 -10.36 -13.09
CA VAL A 181 -15.61 -9.75 -13.98
C VAL A 181 -16.69 -9.04 -13.17
N THR A 182 -17.16 -9.67 -12.10
CA THR A 182 -18.28 -9.16 -11.30
C THR A 182 -17.83 -8.42 -10.05
N GLY A 183 -16.59 -8.65 -9.61
CA GLY A 183 -15.99 -8.27 -8.32
C GLY A 183 -16.83 -8.61 -7.10
N LYS A 184 -17.64 -9.67 -7.20
CA LYS A 184 -18.30 -10.29 -6.06
C LYS A 184 -17.31 -11.20 -5.34
N PRO A 185 -17.41 -11.32 -4.00
CA PRO A 185 -16.64 -12.31 -3.27
C PRO A 185 -16.78 -13.73 -3.83
N LEU A 186 -15.68 -14.49 -3.78
CA LEU A 186 -15.63 -15.88 -4.23
C LEU A 186 -15.46 -16.84 -3.07
N GLU A 187 -16.55 -17.47 -2.66
CA GLU A 187 -16.55 -18.60 -1.71
C GLU A 187 -15.92 -19.85 -2.31
N GLY A 188 -15.26 -20.67 -1.49
CA GLY A 188 -14.80 -22.01 -1.89
C GLY A 188 -13.68 -22.01 -2.94
N VAL A 189 -12.87 -20.95 -3.00
CA VAL A 189 -11.60 -20.95 -3.73
C VAL A 189 -10.61 -21.76 -2.92
N GLY A 190 -10.05 -22.82 -3.49
CA GLY A 190 -8.96 -23.58 -2.87
C GLY A 190 -7.70 -22.73 -2.75
N VAL A 191 -7.14 -22.66 -1.55
CA VAL A 191 -5.88 -21.98 -1.25
C VAL A 191 -4.88 -23.02 -0.78
N THR A 192 -3.73 -23.10 -1.45
CA THR A 192 -2.60 -23.96 -1.05
C THR A 192 -1.35 -23.12 -0.89
N ILE A 193 -0.74 -23.16 0.29
CA ILE A 193 0.46 -22.39 0.65
C ILE A 193 1.61 -23.37 0.85
N LYS A 194 2.69 -23.23 0.06
CA LYS A 194 3.88 -24.06 0.13
C LYS A 194 5.09 -23.27 0.57
N ASN A 195 5.85 -23.79 1.53
CA ASN A 195 7.10 -23.19 1.95
C ASN A 195 8.13 -23.34 0.82
N ARG A 196 8.74 -22.25 0.35
CA ARG A 196 9.67 -22.26 -0.79
C ARG A 196 10.98 -22.98 -0.48
N LYS A 197 11.38 -23.01 0.80
CA LYS A 197 12.63 -23.65 1.24
C LYS A 197 12.48 -25.16 1.35
N THR A 198 11.39 -25.65 1.93
CA THR A 198 11.18 -27.09 2.15
C THR A 198 10.37 -27.76 1.04
N GLY A 199 9.57 -27.00 0.29
CA GLY A 199 8.61 -27.51 -0.69
C GLY A 199 7.34 -28.11 -0.05
N GLU A 200 7.27 -28.13 1.27
CA GLU A 200 6.14 -28.70 2.02
C GLU A 200 4.92 -27.79 1.97
N THR A 201 3.74 -28.38 2.04
CA THR A 201 2.49 -27.62 2.18
C THR A 201 2.38 -27.17 3.62
N ALA A 202 2.47 -25.86 3.84
CA ALA A 202 2.31 -25.26 5.15
C ALA A 202 0.84 -25.19 5.54
N VAL A 203 -0.02 -24.79 4.60
CA VAL A 203 -1.45 -24.60 4.83
C VAL A 203 -2.24 -24.98 3.58
N MET A 204 -3.43 -25.56 3.78
CA MET A 204 -4.42 -25.77 2.74
C MET A 204 -5.82 -25.45 3.31
N GLY A 205 -6.64 -24.75 2.53
CA GLY A 205 -8.01 -24.46 2.92
C GLY A 205 -8.80 -23.82 1.79
N GLN A 206 -9.90 -23.15 2.14
CA GLN A 206 -10.79 -22.51 1.18
C GLN A 206 -11.28 -21.16 1.69
N THR A 207 -11.63 -20.26 0.78
CA THR A 207 -12.31 -19.01 1.13
C THR A 207 -13.73 -19.23 1.66
N ASP A 208 -14.16 -18.37 2.57
CA ASP A 208 -15.52 -18.32 3.12
C ASP A 208 -16.52 -17.59 2.20
N ALA A 209 -17.77 -17.41 2.66
CA ALA A 209 -18.86 -16.79 1.89
C ALA A 209 -18.54 -15.34 1.47
N GLU A 210 -17.69 -14.67 2.23
CA GLU A 210 -17.19 -13.32 2.02
C GLU A 210 -15.92 -13.29 1.15
N GLY A 211 -15.53 -14.44 0.58
CA GLY A 211 -14.37 -14.57 -0.30
C GLY A 211 -13.05 -14.43 0.44
N VAL A 212 -13.04 -14.59 1.76
CA VAL A 212 -11.88 -14.39 2.61
C VAL A 212 -11.27 -15.73 2.96
N PHE A 213 -9.95 -15.82 2.85
CA PHE A 213 -9.18 -16.90 3.46
C PHE A 213 -8.17 -16.28 4.43
N ILE A 214 -8.14 -16.81 5.65
CA ILE A 214 -7.29 -16.35 6.73
C ILE A 214 -6.57 -17.54 7.36
N ASN A 215 -5.26 -17.41 7.56
CA ASN A 215 -4.50 -18.40 8.31
C ASN A 215 -3.30 -17.77 9.01
N GLU A 216 -2.93 -18.33 10.15
CA GLU A 216 -1.66 -18.02 10.79
C GLU A 216 -0.53 -18.71 10.04
N ILE A 217 0.57 -18.01 9.82
CA ILE A 217 1.69 -18.48 9.03
C ILE A 217 2.99 -18.28 9.81
N GLU A 218 3.78 -19.35 9.88
CA GLU A 218 5.13 -19.29 10.44
C GLU A 218 6.10 -18.47 9.57
N TYR A 219 7.25 -18.13 10.13
CA TYR A 219 8.26 -17.38 9.38
C TYR A 219 8.76 -18.14 8.16
N GLY A 220 8.81 -17.45 7.02
CA GLY A 220 9.30 -18.05 5.79
C GLY A 220 8.84 -17.33 4.54
N GLN A 221 9.32 -17.85 3.40
CA GLN A 221 8.88 -17.44 2.07
C GLN A 221 7.99 -18.53 1.49
N TYR A 222 6.90 -18.14 0.87
CA TYR A 222 5.84 -19.05 0.46
C TYR A 222 5.41 -18.83 -1.00
N ASP A 223 5.09 -19.93 -1.68
CA ASP A 223 4.34 -19.93 -2.95
C ASP A 223 2.86 -20.26 -2.64
N VAL A 224 1.94 -19.47 -3.16
CA VAL A 224 0.49 -19.64 -2.99
C VAL A 224 -0.15 -20.01 -4.33
N LEU A 225 -1.06 -20.98 -4.31
CA LEU A 225 -1.89 -21.37 -5.44
C LEU A 225 -3.36 -21.20 -5.08
N PHE A 226 -4.08 -20.47 -5.93
CA PHE A 226 -5.53 -20.32 -5.89
C PHE A 226 -6.17 -21.17 -7.00
N SER A 227 -7.15 -22.00 -6.66
CA SER A 227 -7.86 -22.84 -7.64
C SER A 227 -9.36 -22.92 -7.37
N LYS A 228 -10.16 -22.82 -8.43
CA LYS A 228 -11.61 -22.97 -8.37
C LYS A 228 -12.13 -23.47 -9.71
N ASN A 229 -13.03 -24.44 -9.69
CA ASN A 229 -13.67 -24.95 -10.91
C ASN A 229 -14.35 -23.82 -11.69
N GLY A 230 -14.06 -23.72 -12.98
CA GLY A 230 -14.58 -22.66 -13.86
C GLY A 230 -13.73 -21.38 -13.89
N TYR A 231 -12.65 -21.32 -13.12
CA TYR A 231 -11.71 -20.20 -13.07
C TYR A 231 -10.31 -20.65 -13.51
N LEU A 232 -9.49 -19.71 -13.96
CA LEU A 232 -8.07 -19.94 -14.18
C LEU A 232 -7.32 -19.92 -12.85
N GLU A 233 -6.30 -20.77 -12.71
CA GLU A 233 -5.44 -20.77 -11.53
C GLU A 233 -4.63 -19.47 -11.46
N ALA A 234 -4.48 -18.95 -10.25
CA ALA A 234 -3.61 -17.81 -9.96
C ALA A 234 -2.54 -18.22 -8.94
N LYS A 235 -1.34 -17.62 -9.07
CA LYS A 235 -0.19 -17.90 -8.21
C LYS A 235 0.39 -16.61 -7.67
N HIS A 236 0.89 -16.65 -6.45
CA HIS A 236 1.51 -15.50 -5.80
C HIS A 236 2.61 -15.93 -4.82
N GLN A 237 3.48 -15.00 -4.43
CA GLN A 237 4.55 -15.22 -3.46
C GLN A 237 4.51 -14.17 -2.36
N PHE A 238 4.65 -14.60 -1.11
CA PHE A 238 4.77 -13.68 0.03
C PHE A 238 5.84 -14.15 1.02
N GLU A 239 6.23 -13.25 1.91
CA GLU A 239 7.13 -13.53 3.02
C GLU A 239 6.47 -13.14 4.35
N MET A 240 6.47 -14.07 5.29
CA MET A 240 6.20 -13.78 6.70
C MET A 240 7.54 -13.61 7.41
N ASN A 241 7.81 -12.42 7.92
CA ASN A 241 9.10 -12.04 8.50
C ASN A 241 8.99 -11.73 9.99
N ILE A 242 10.14 -11.42 10.61
CA ILE A 242 10.28 -11.18 12.05
C ILE A 242 9.53 -9.94 12.58
N THR A 243 8.89 -9.15 11.72
CA THR A 243 8.03 -8.05 12.17
C THR A 243 6.70 -8.54 12.71
N GLU A 244 6.32 -9.79 12.40
CA GLU A 244 5.06 -10.43 12.79
C GLU A 244 3.80 -9.70 12.29
N LEU A 245 3.96 -8.70 11.43
CA LEU A 245 2.86 -7.93 10.88
C LEU A 245 2.06 -8.78 9.87
N PRO A 246 0.72 -8.66 9.84
CA PRO A 246 -0.12 -9.34 8.87
C PRO A 246 0.25 -9.01 7.42
N VAL A 247 0.15 -10.03 6.55
CA VAL A 247 0.20 -9.88 5.10
C VAL A 247 -1.23 -9.97 4.58
N SER A 248 -1.77 -8.86 4.08
CA SER A 248 -3.11 -8.78 3.50
C SER A 248 -3.02 -8.53 2.00
N MET A 249 -3.67 -9.38 1.21
CA MET A 249 -3.64 -9.31 -0.25
C MET A 249 -5.04 -9.40 -0.86
N HIS A 250 -5.23 -8.72 -1.99
CA HIS A 250 -6.48 -8.74 -2.74
C HIS A 250 -6.23 -9.31 -4.14
N PHE A 251 -6.96 -10.37 -4.48
CA PHE A 251 -6.88 -11.02 -5.79
C PHE A 251 -8.23 -11.07 -6.47
N ALA A 252 -8.18 -10.94 -7.79
CA ALA A 252 -9.32 -11.08 -8.67
C ALA A 252 -9.14 -12.32 -9.55
N LEU A 253 -9.89 -13.38 -9.25
CA LEU A 253 -9.80 -14.64 -9.97
C LEU A 253 -10.62 -14.56 -11.26
N THR A 254 -10.00 -14.85 -12.40
CA THR A 254 -10.70 -14.79 -13.69
C THR A 254 -11.46 -16.09 -13.99
N PRO A 255 -12.76 -16.02 -14.34
CA PRO A 255 -13.43 -17.12 -15.03
C PRO A 255 -12.66 -17.51 -16.29
N VAL A 256 -12.74 -18.77 -16.70
CA VAL A 256 -12.12 -19.25 -17.95
C VAL A 256 -12.57 -18.37 -19.12
N VAL A 257 -11.58 -17.81 -19.82
CA VAL A 257 -11.78 -16.85 -20.92
C VAL A 257 -10.79 -17.15 -22.04
N LYS A 258 -11.20 -16.97 -23.31
CA LYS A 258 -10.30 -17.15 -24.47
C LYS A 258 -9.80 -15.82 -25.01
N GLU A 259 -10.63 -14.80 -24.90
CA GLU A 259 -10.33 -13.42 -25.23
C GLU A 259 -9.19 -12.88 -24.37
N PHE A 260 -8.55 -11.81 -24.85
CA PHE A 260 -7.67 -11.03 -24.00
C PHE A 260 -8.48 -10.44 -22.84
N ARG A 261 -8.08 -10.75 -21.63
CA ARG A 261 -8.58 -10.13 -20.40
C ARG A 261 -7.42 -9.57 -19.61
N ILE A 262 -7.56 -8.32 -19.19
CA ILE A 262 -6.58 -7.57 -18.42
C ILE A 262 -7.22 -7.27 -17.09
N VAL A 263 -6.60 -7.70 -15.99
CA VAL A 263 -7.10 -7.55 -14.62
C VAL A 263 -6.08 -6.72 -13.84
N LEU A 264 -6.52 -5.57 -13.33
CA LEU A 264 -5.75 -4.70 -12.45
C LEU A 264 -6.28 -4.86 -11.02
N THR A 265 -5.38 -5.12 -10.08
CA THR A 265 -5.61 -4.98 -8.63
C THR A 265 -4.56 -4.07 -8.04
N TRP A 266 -4.80 -3.52 -6.85
CA TRP A 266 -3.82 -2.71 -6.12
C TRP A 266 -4.02 -2.83 -4.61
N GLY A 267 -3.28 -2.04 -3.83
CA GLY A 267 -3.38 -2.00 -2.38
C GLY A 267 -4.45 -1.03 -1.86
N ALA A 268 -4.41 -0.80 -0.55
CA ALA A 268 -5.30 0.13 0.15
C ALA A 268 -5.18 1.58 -0.36
N PHE A 269 -4.00 1.95 -0.86
CA PHE A 269 -3.68 3.27 -1.39
C PHE A 269 -2.92 3.14 -2.72
N PRO A 270 -2.96 4.17 -3.60
CA PRO A 270 -3.94 5.24 -3.56
C PRO A 270 -5.37 4.67 -3.71
N PRO A 271 -6.41 5.38 -3.26
CA PRO A 271 -7.75 4.82 -3.22
C PRO A 271 -8.34 4.45 -4.59
N ASP A 272 -7.84 5.03 -5.67
CA ASP A 272 -8.43 4.89 -7.00
C ASP A 272 -7.35 4.85 -8.10
N LEU A 273 -7.22 3.69 -8.74
CA LEU A 273 -6.42 3.46 -9.93
C LEU A 273 -7.32 3.08 -11.10
N ASP A 274 -7.17 3.82 -12.21
CA ASP A 274 -7.90 3.58 -13.45
C ASP A 274 -7.10 2.72 -14.43
N ALA A 275 -7.77 1.76 -15.04
CA ALA A 275 -7.35 1.01 -16.20
C ALA A 275 -7.69 1.77 -17.49
N HIS A 276 -6.67 1.94 -18.33
CA HIS A 276 -6.79 2.56 -19.64
C HIS A 276 -6.41 1.58 -20.73
N LEU A 277 -7.23 1.50 -21.78
CA LEU A 277 -6.93 0.72 -22.98
C LEU A 277 -7.19 1.54 -24.23
N SER A 278 -6.19 1.66 -25.11
CA SER A 278 -6.37 2.21 -26.46
C SER A 278 -6.09 1.16 -27.52
N GLY A 279 -6.75 1.28 -28.67
CA GLY A 279 -6.62 0.31 -29.75
C GLY A 279 -7.47 0.62 -30.98
N PRO A 280 -7.35 -0.19 -32.04
CA PRO A 280 -8.14 -0.05 -33.27
C PRO A 280 -9.60 -0.47 -33.07
N ARG A 281 -10.51 0.15 -33.82
CA ARG A 281 -11.92 -0.25 -33.89
C ARG A 281 -12.17 -1.20 -35.08
N PRO A 282 -13.05 -2.21 -34.94
CA PRO A 282 -13.48 -3.05 -36.06
C PRO A 282 -14.11 -2.26 -37.21
N GLU A 283 -14.86 -1.21 -36.87
CA GLU A 283 -15.53 -0.29 -37.81
C GLU A 283 -14.59 0.80 -38.42
N GLY A 284 -13.31 0.82 -38.04
CA GLY A 284 -12.34 1.83 -38.45
C GLY A 284 -12.14 2.95 -37.41
N GLY A 285 -10.92 3.52 -37.39
CA GLY A 285 -10.49 4.49 -36.38
C GLY A 285 -9.92 3.83 -35.11
N ALA A 286 -9.80 4.60 -34.04
CA ALA A 286 -9.24 4.16 -32.76
C ALA A 286 -10.21 4.41 -31.60
N PHE A 287 -9.95 3.76 -30.47
CA PHE A 287 -10.65 3.98 -29.21
C PHE A 287 -9.65 4.25 -28.08
N HIS A 288 -10.16 4.84 -27.00
CA HIS A 288 -9.50 4.95 -25.70
C HIS A 288 -10.57 4.75 -24.63
N ILE A 289 -10.50 3.61 -23.92
CA ILE A 289 -11.40 3.21 -22.85
C ILE A 289 -10.77 3.60 -21.51
N TRP A 290 -11.61 4.13 -20.63
CA TRP A 290 -11.34 4.51 -19.23
C TRP A 290 -12.68 4.68 -18.50
N TRP A 291 -12.68 4.92 -17.19
CA TRP A 291 -13.89 4.94 -16.34
C TRP A 291 -15.07 5.74 -16.92
N ARG A 292 -14.82 6.89 -17.56
CA ARG A 292 -15.89 7.72 -18.15
C ARG A 292 -16.21 7.41 -19.61
N ASN A 293 -15.33 6.71 -20.32
CA ASN A 293 -15.51 6.39 -21.74
C ASN A 293 -15.61 4.87 -21.96
N LYS A 294 -16.74 4.29 -21.50
CA LYS A 294 -17.07 2.86 -21.65
C LYS A 294 -17.66 2.54 -23.03
N THR A 295 -17.19 3.22 -24.08
CA THR A 295 -17.77 3.11 -25.42
C THR A 295 -17.78 1.65 -25.87
N PRO A 296 -18.95 1.06 -26.21
CA PRO A 296 -19.00 -0.29 -26.73
C PRO A 296 -18.16 -0.41 -28.00
N ILE A 297 -17.28 -1.40 -28.06
CA ILE A 297 -16.48 -1.72 -29.25
C ILE A 297 -17.09 -2.96 -29.90
N GLY A 298 -17.52 -2.83 -31.16
CA GLY A 298 -18.24 -3.89 -31.86
C GLY A 298 -19.54 -4.35 -31.16
N GLY A 299 -20.17 -3.48 -30.36
CA GLY A 299 -21.46 -3.74 -29.69
C GLY A 299 -21.38 -4.37 -28.30
N ARG A 300 -20.19 -4.49 -27.69
CA ARG A 300 -20.02 -4.84 -26.26
C ARG A 300 -19.11 -3.83 -25.56
N ASN A 301 -19.40 -3.54 -24.30
CA ASN A 301 -18.47 -2.80 -23.44
C ASN A 301 -17.24 -3.69 -23.18
N PHE A 302 -16.03 -3.13 -23.29
CA PHE A 302 -14.81 -3.86 -22.94
C PHE A 302 -14.40 -3.62 -21.49
N LEU A 303 -14.90 -2.57 -20.81
CA LEU A 303 -14.70 -2.38 -19.38
C LEU A 303 -15.78 -3.16 -18.62
N ASP A 304 -15.43 -4.38 -18.21
CA ASP A 304 -16.34 -5.28 -17.52
C ASP A 304 -16.65 -4.77 -16.11
N ARG A 305 -15.65 -4.20 -15.43
CA ARG A 305 -15.76 -3.59 -14.12
C ARG A 305 -14.84 -2.37 -14.00
N ASP A 306 -15.37 -1.35 -13.35
CA ASP A 306 -14.76 -0.08 -12.98
C ASP A 306 -14.99 0.04 -11.47
N ASP A 307 -13.90 0.01 -10.70
CA ASP A 307 -13.95 0.08 -9.25
C ASP A 307 -13.28 1.38 -8.80
N GLN A 308 -14.08 2.23 -8.17
CA GLN A 308 -13.65 3.57 -7.76
C GLN A 308 -13.08 3.61 -6.33
N HIS A 309 -12.87 2.44 -5.72
CA HIS A 309 -12.38 2.30 -4.35
C HIS A 309 -11.21 1.30 -4.29
N SER A 310 -10.44 1.39 -3.21
CA SER A 310 -9.19 0.67 -2.99
C SER A 310 -9.28 -0.82 -3.34
N TYR A 311 -8.11 -1.41 -3.64
CA TYR A 311 -7.92 -2.83 -3.98
C TYR A 311 -8.45 -3.30 -5.34
N GLY A 312 -9.29 -2.50 -6.01
CA GLY A 312 -9.91 -2.89 -7.27
C GLY A 312 -10.83 -4.12 -7.13
N PRO A 313 -10.98 -4.96 -8.16
CA PRO A 313 -10.28 -4.93 -9.43
C PRO A 313 -10.92 -4.01 -10.47
N GLU A 314 -10.10 -3.57 -11.43
CA GLU A 314 -10.58 -3.12 -12.74
C GLU A 314 -10.26 -4.16 -13.81
N THR A 315 -11.26 -4.49 -14.63
CA THR A 315 -11.13 -5.56 -15.62
C THR A 315 -11.58 -5.12 -16.99
N ILE A 316 -10.70 -5.33 -17.98
CA ILE A 316 -10.98 -5.07 -19.39
C ILE A 316 -10.90 -6.37 -20.20
N THR A 317 -11.97 -6.73 -20.92
CA THR A 317 -11.97 -7.85 -21.89
C THR A 317 -12.13 -7.35 -23.33
N ILE A 318 -11.22 -7.76 -24.21
CA ILE A 318 -11.24 -7.41 -25.64
C ILE A 318 -12.06 -8.46 -26.41
N TYR A 319 -13.38 -8.26 -26.51
CA TYR A 319 -14.29 -9.23 -27.13
C TYR A 319 -14.20 -9.33 -28.67
N LYS A 320 -13.88 -8.22 -29.33
CA LYS A 320 -13.84 -8.11 -30.79
C LYS A 320 -12.57 -7.38 -31.22
N PRO A 321 -11.41 -8.07 -31.19
CA PRO A 321 -10.17 -7.45 -31.60
C PRO A 321 -10.20 -7.09 -33.08
N ALA A 322 -9.87 -5.84 -33.40
CA ALA A 322 -9.47 -5.40 -34.73
C ALA A 322 -7.95 -5.50 -34.91
N PRO A 323 -7.43 -5.69 -36.14
CA PRO A 323 -5.99 -5.70 -36.40
C PRO A 323 -5.33 -4.36 -36.01
N GLY A 324 -4.26 -4.43 -35.24
CA GLY A 324 -3.48 -3.26 -34.83
C GLY A 324 -2.81 -3.48 -33.48
N ILE A 325 -2.40 -2.38 -32.85
CA ILE A 325 -1.71 -2.39 -31.57
C ILE A 325 -2.68 -1.93 -30.49
N TYR A 326 -2.72 -2.66 -29.38
CA TYR A 326 -3.45 -2.24 -28.17
C TYR A 326 -2.45 -1.78 -27.13
N THR A 327 -2.70 -0.66 -26.47
CA THR A 327 -1.83 -0.12 -25.42
C THR A 327 -2.60 -0.08 -24.12
N TYR A 328 -2.01 -0.61 -23.04
CA TYR A 328 -2.59 -0.59 -21.71
C TYR A 328 -1.78 0.28 -20.75
N ALA A 329 -2.47 1.06 -19.92
CA ALA A 329 -1.87 1.86 -18.87
C ALA A 329 -2.73 1.86 -17.61
N VAL A 330 -2.07 2.07 -16.47
CA VAL A 330 -2.69 2.32 -15.17
C VAL A 330 -2.48 3.79 -14.82
N HIS A 331 -3.52 4.48 -14.36
CA HIS A 331 -3.47 5.89 -13.99
C HIS A 331 -3.93 6.06 -12.54
N ASN A 332 -3.12 6.70 -11.71
CA ASN A 332 -3.51 7.08 -10.36
C ASN A 332 -4.44 8.30 -10.41
N TYR A 333 -5.75 8.03 -10.48
CA TYR A 333 -6.78 9.05 -10.57
C TYR A 333 -6.87 9.91 -9.31
N SER A 334 -6.72 9.28 -8.15
CA SER A 334 -6.69 9.95 -6.84
C SER A 334 -5.56 10.98 -6.77
N GLY A 335 -4.39 10.64 -7.30
CA GLY A 335 -3.18 11.48 -7.35
C GLY A 335 -2.97 12.20 -8.69
N ARG A 336 -3.99 12.37 -9.54
CA ARG A 336 -3.83 12.88 -10.92
C ARG A 336 -3.22 14.29 -11.02
N HIS A 337 -3.23 15.07 -9.93
CA HIS A 337 -2.60 16.40 -9.87
C HIS A 337 -1.23 16.40 -9.17
N HIS A 338 -0.81 15.28 -8.58
CA HIS A 338 0.48 15.11 -7.90
C HIS A 338 1.57 14.77 -8.92
N LYS A 339 2.15 15.81 -9.54
CA LYS A 339 3.20 15.63 -10.54
C LYS A 339 4.47 15.07 -9.90
N ASN A 340 5.11 14.13 -10.59
CA ASN A 340 6.34 13.45 -10.15
C ASN A 340 6.20 12.70 -8.83
N SER A 341 4.96 12.37 -8.45
CA SER A 341 4.66 11.53 -7.29
C SER A 341 5.09 10.09 -7.53
N ARG A 342 5.38 9.37 -6.46
CA ARG A 342 5.65 7.93 -6.41
C ARG A 342 4.49 7.12 -5.85
N ASP A 343 3.36 7.72 -5.55
CA ASP A 343 2.18 7.04 -5.00
C ASP A 343 1.77 5.83 -5.85
N LEU A 344 1.82 5.96 -7.18
CA LEU A 344 1.53 4.84 -8.08
C LEU A 344 2.55 3.71 -7.93
N SER A 345 3.83 4.03 -7.81
CA SER A 345 4.88 3.01 -7.60
C SER A 345 4.80 2.31 -6.25
N PHE A 346 4.13 2.92 -5.27
CA PHE A 346 3.89 2.37 -3.93
C PHE A 346 2.51 1.73 -3.78
N SER A 347 1.69 1.76 -4.82
CA SER A 347 0.31 1.29 -4.78
C SER A 347 0.14 -0.22 -4.65
N SER A 348 1.22 -1.00 -4.80
CA SER A 348 1.14 -2.45 -5.00
C SER A 348 0.27 -2.86 -6.21
N ALA A 349 0.15 -1.99 -7.21
CA ALA A 349 -0.59 -2.31 -8.43
C ALA A 349 0.01 -3.54 -9.14
N HIS A 350 -0.88 -4.46 -9.51
CA HIS A 350 -0.58 -5.70 -10.18
C HIS A 350 -1.50 -5.88 -11.38
N VAL A 351 -0.93 -6.25 -12.54
CA VAL A 351 -1.67 -6.43 -13.78
C VAL A 351 -1.43 -7.82 -14.33
N ASP A 352 -2.49 -8.62 -14.38
CA ASP A 352 -2.50 -9.90 -15.07
C ASP A 352 -3.15 -9.78 -16.45
N VAL A 353 -2.56 -10.45 -17.44
CA VAL A 353 -3.09 -10.56 -18.79
C VAL A 353 -3.34 -12.02 -19.11
N TYR A 354 -4.59 -12.34 -19.42
CA TYR A 354 -5.05 -13.67 -19.80
C TYR A 354 -5.44 -13.69 -21.28
N ALA A 355 -5.16 -14.80 -21.96
CA ALA A 355 -5.63 -15.10 -23.31
C ALA A 355 -5.55 -16.61 -23.56
N ASP A 356 -6.38 -17.13 -24.47
CA ASP A 356 -6.41 -18.55 -24.85
C ASP A 356 -6.56 -19.51 -23.64
N GLY A 357 -7.32 -19.10 -22.62
CA GLY A 357 -7.56 -19.92 -21.42
C GLY A 357 -6.37 -20.06 -20.48
N ARG A 358 -5.40 -19.12 -20.52
CA ARG A 358 -4.23 -19.13 -19.63
C ARG A 358 -3.77 -17.71 -19.32
N LEU A 359 -2.99 -17.58 -18.25
CA LEU A 359 -2.17 -16.40 -17.97
C LEU A 359 -1.06 -16.29 -19.02
N VAL A 360 -0.97 -15.14 -19.70
CA VAL A 360 0.04 -14.89 -20.75
C VAL A 360 1.10 -13.88 -20.35
N ALA A 361 0.81 -12.99 -19.40
CA ALA A 361 1.78 -12.07 -18.80
C ALA A 361 1.27 -11.57 -17.44
N SER A 362 2.19 -11.20 -16.56
CA SER A 362 1.91 -10.52 -15.28
C SER A 362 2.91 -9.39 -15.08
N PHE A 363 2.47 -8.30 -14.47
CA PHE A 363 3.28 -7.11 -14.23
C PHE A 363 3.03 -6.58 -12.81
N ASP A 364 4.09 -6.47 -12.02
CA ASP A 364 4.10 -5.70 -10.79
C ASP A 364 4.56 -4.27 -11.09
N VAL A 365 3.94 -3.28 -10.44
CA VAL A 365 4.35 -1.89 -10.59
C VAL A 365 5.81 -1.71 -10.15
N PRO A 366 6.69 -1.15 -11.01
CA PRO A 366 8.07 -0.92 -10.62
C PRO A 366 8.17 0.04 -9.42
N PRO A 367 8.90 -0.31 -8.34
CA PRO A 367 8.97 0.52 -7.14
C PRO A 367 9.83 1.76 -7.35
N GLY A 368 9.47 2.88 -6.72
CA GLY A 368 10.29 4.09 -6.68
C GLY A 368 10.23 4.98 -7.93
N GLU A 369 9.46 4.59 -8.94
CA GLU A 369 9.26 5.34 -10.17
C GLU A 369 8.41 6.60 -9.97
N LYS A 370 8.73 7.66 -10.70
CA LYS A 370 8.02 8.93 -10.65
C LYS A 370 7.02 9.04 -11.79
N GLY A 371 5.78 9.36 -11.46
CA GLY A 371 4.71 9.56 -12.42
C GLY A 371 3.40 9.00 -11.87
N ASN A 372 2.29 9.61 -12.28
CA ASN A 372 0.96 9.14 -11.92
C ASN A 372 0.31 8.27 -13.01
N VAL A 373 1.02 8.00 -14.11
CA VAL A 373 0.64 7.00 -15.11
C VAL A 373 1.76 5.99 -15.27
N TRP A 374 1.40 4.70 -15.28
CA TRP A 374 2.26 3.59 -15.65
C TRP A 374 1.72 2.96 -16.95
N LYS A 375 2.43 3.20 -18.05
CA LYS A 375 2.18 2.51 -19.32
C LYS A 375 2.84 1.13 -19.26
N VAL A 376 2.00 0.12 -19.11
CA VAL A 376 2.40 -1.22 -18.70
C VAL A 376 2.95 -2.01 -19.87
N PHE A 377 2.12 -2.21 -20.91
CA PHE A 377 2.43 -3.05 -22.04
C PHE A 377 1.67 -2.64 -23.31
N GLN A 378 2.05 -3.25 -24.43
CA GLN A 378 1.27 -3.28 -25.66
C GLN A 378 0.97 -4.72 -26.08
N ILE A 379 -0.17 -4.94 -26.73
CA ILE A 379 -0.44 -6.16 -27.50
C ILE A 379 -0.14 -5.81 -28.96
N ASP A 380 0.81 -6.51 -29.57
CA ASP A 380 1.21 -6.27 -30.95
C ASP A 380 0.24 -6.90 -31.98
N GLN A 381 0.53 -6.70 -33.26
CA GLN A 381 -0.29 -7.25 -34.36
C GLN A 381 -0.30 -8.78 -34.42
N ASN A 382 0.62 -9.45 -33.72
CA ASN A 382 0.73 -10.90 -33.63
C ASN A 382 0.15 -11.44 -32.32
N ASN A 383 -0.60 -10.63 -31.56
CA ASN A 383 -1.16 -10.97 -30.25
C ASN A 383 -0.09 -11.26 -29.18
N GLN A 384 1.12 -10.72 -29.31
CA GLN A 384 2.16 -10.82 -28.28
C GLN A 384 2.05 -9.65 -27.31
N VAL A 385 2.13 -9.95 -26.01
CA VAL A 385 2.19 -8.94 -24.95
C VAL A 385 3.64 -8.47 -24.80
N ILE A 386 3.91 -7.22 -25.15
CA ILE A 386 5.22 -6.59 -25.11
C ILE A 386 5.27 -5.60 -23.94
N PRO A 387 6.12 -5.82 -22.92
CA PRO A 387 6.31 -4.89 -21.82
C PRO A 387 6.76 -3.50 -22.30
N ILE A 388 6.27 -2.43 -21.66
CA ILE A 388 6.70 -1.05 -21.88
C ILE A 388 7.32 -0.47 -20.61
N ASN A 389 6.66 -0.61 -19.45
CA ASN A 389 7.11 -0.12 -18.15
C ASN A 389 7.60 1.34 -18.16
N GLN A 390 6.78 2.24 -18.69
CA GLN A 390 7.10 3.67 -18.75
C GLN A 390 6.20 4.48 -17.82
N PHE A 391 6.79 5.39 -17.05
CA PHE A 391 6.07 6.32 -16.18
C PHE A 391 6.07 7.73 -16.75
N TYR A 392 4.96 8.44 -16.56
CA TYR A 392 4.81 9.86 -16.88
C TYR A 392 3.69 10.51 -16.06
N ASN A 393 3.52 11.82 -16.23
CA ASN A 393 2.46 12.58 -15.57
C ASN A 393 1.33 12.90 -16.55
N GLN A 394 0.10 12.63 -16.14
CA GLN A 394 -1.12 13.07 -16.82
C GLN A 394 -2.16 13.47 -15.76
N SER A 395 -2.92 14.53 -16.05
CA SER A 395 -4.00 15.00 -15.15
C SER A 395 -5.40 14.77 -15.70
N HIS A 396 -5.49 14.53 -17.01
CA HIS A 396 -6.75 14.31 -17.72
C HIS A 396 -6.80 12.88 -18.23
N SER A 397 -7.72 12.08 -17.71
CA SER A 397 -7.87 10.66 -18.04
C SER A 397 -8.05 10.43 -19.55
N ASP A 398 -8.72 11.33 -20.27
CA ASP A 398 -8.88 11.26 -21.74
C ASP A 398 -7.57 11.41 -22.52
N MET A 399 -6.53 11.98 -21.90
CA MET A 399 -5.20 12.21 -22.47
C MET A 399 -4.16 11.19 -22.03
N VAL A 400 -4.52 10.17 -21.23
CA VAL A 400 -3.59 9.15 -20.72
C VAL A 400 -2.95 8.36 -21.86
N LEU A 401 -3.74 7.81 -22.78
CA LEU A 401 -3.26 7.00 -23.91
C LEU A 401 -3.34 7.71 -25.26
N ASN A 402 -3.47 9.04 -25.27
CA ASN A 402 -3.43 9.76 -26.53
C ASN A 402 -1.99 9.74 -27.10
N PRO A 403 -1.81 9.37 -28.38
CA PRO A 403 -0.52 9.22 -29.03
C PRO A 403 0.29 10.51 -29.17
#